data_AF-A0A847W7K8-F1
#
_entry.id   AF-A0A847W7K8-F1
#
_cell.length_a   1.000
_cell.length_b   1.000
_cell.length_c   1.000
_cell.angle_alpha   90.00
_cell.angle_beta   90.00
_cell.angle_gamma   90.00
#
_symmetry.space_group_name_H-M   'P 1'
#
loop_
_entity.id
_entity.type
_entity.pdbx_description
1 polymer ?
#
loop_
_entity_poly.entity_id
_entity_poly.type
_entity_poly.pdbx_seq_one_letter_code
_entity_poly.pdbx_strand_id
1 'polypeptide(L)' 'MKYAIIQLQGKQFQVSEGDQITVDRLDKDEGDKFSISDVLLLVDEDKRKIGQPIVKGAKVE' A
#
# COMPACT_ATOMS: atom_id res chain seq x y z
N MET A 1 3.06 -11.09 11.06
CA MET A 1 3.40 -9.71 10.66
C MET A 1 2.54 -9.31 9.47
N LYS A 2 1.84 -8.18 9.57
CA LYS A 2 0.89 -7.72 8.56
C LYS A 2 1.58 -6.71 7.65
N TYR A 3 1.61 -7.01 6.35
CA TYR A 3 2.18 -6.12 5.34
C TYR A 3 1.36 -6.14 4.07
N ALA A 4 1.50 -5.09 3.27
CA ALA A 4 0.89 -4.97 1.96
C ALA A 4 1.95 -4.63 0.92
N ILE A 5 1.71 -5.04 -0.33
CA ILE A 5 2.42 -4.47 -1.48
C ILE A 5 1.45 -3.54 -2.17
N ILE A 6 1.82 -2.27 -2.24
CA ILE A 6 1.06 -1.22 -2.90
C ILE A 6 1.76 -0.81 -4.19
N GLN A 7 0.98 -0.31 -5.14
CA GLN A 7 1.50 0.37 -6.31
C GLN A 7 1.25 1.87 -6.18
N LEU A 8 2.30 2.67 -6.35
CA LEU A 8 2.22 4.13 -6.34
C LEU A 8 3.09 4.67 -7.47
N GLN A 9 2.50 5.48 -8.35
CA GLN A 9 3.18 6.11 -9.50
C GLN A 9 3.96 5.10 -10.38
N GLY A 10 3.45 3.87 -10.53
CA GLY A 10 4.07 2.82 -11.35
C GLY A 10 5.20 2.05 -10.66
N LYS A 11 5.52 2.37 -9.41
CA LYS A 11 6.47 1.63 -8.56
C LYS A 11 5.72 0.81 -7.52
N GLN A 12 6.31 -0.30 -7.08
CA GLN A 12 5.76 -1.14 -6.03
C GLN A 12 6.53 -0.96 -4.73
N PHE A 13 5.80 -0.84 -3.62
CA PHE A 13 6.36 -0.67 -2.28
C PHE A 13 5.77 -1.71 -1.35
N GLN A 14 6.63 -2.34 -0.55
CA GLN A 14 6.20 -3.15 0.58
C GLN A 14 6.04 -2.22 1.78
N VAL A 15 4.87 -2.25 2.42
CA VAL A 15 4.52 -1.40 3.55
C VAL A 15 3.90 -2.21 4.67
N SER A 16 4.22 -1.85 5.90
CA SER A 16 3.64 -2.36 7.13
C SER A 16 3.14 -1.20 7.98
N GLU A 17 2.32 -1.50 8.98
CA GLU A 17 1.82 -0.47 9.90
C GLU A 17 2.99 0.20 10.65
N GLY A 18 3.08 1.53 10.55
CA GLY A 18 4.15 2.32 11.16
C GLY A 18 5.41 2.49 10.30
N ASP A 19 5.47 1.89 9.10
CA ASP A 19 6.61 2.06 8.21
C ASP A 19 6.65 3.47 7.60
N GLN A 20 7.86 4.01 7.47
CA GLN A 20 8.12 5.24 6.72
C GLN A 20 8.82 4.89 5.40
N ILE A 21 8.19 5.24 4.28
CA ILE A 21 8.73 4.98 2.94
C ILE A 21 9.03 6.29 2.22
N THR A 22 10.10 6.29 1.43
CA THR A 22 10.39 7.38 0.51
C THR A 22 9.74 7.10 -0.83
N VAL A 23 8.90 8.02 -1.30
CA VAL A 23 8.20 7.95 -2.58
C VAL A 23 8.57 9.14 -3.45
N ASP A 24 8.17 9.11 -4.72
CA ASP A 24 8.34 10.29 -5.57
C ASP A 24 7.41 11.42 -5.10
N ARG A 25 7.64 12.64 -5.59
CA ARG A 25 6.89 13.82 -5.18
C ARG A 25 5.38 13.62 -5.41
N LEU A 26 4.62 13.81 -4.34
CA LEU A 26 3.16 13.83 -4.36
C LEU A 26 2.67 15.28 -4.39
N ASP A 27 1.54 15.50 -5.06
CA ASP A 27 0.83 16.79 -5.08
C ASP A 27 -0.11 16.87 -3.86
N LYS A 28 0.50 16.92 -2.66
CA LYS A 28 -0.15 16.90 -1.35
C LYS A 28 0.65 17.74 -0.35
N ASP A 29 -0.04 18.34 0.60
CA ASP A 29 0.59 19.13 1.65
C ASP A 29 1.17 18.23 2.75
N GLU A 30 2.12 18.76 3.51
CA GLU A 30 2.70 18.03 4.65
C GLU A 30 1.61 17.75 5.71
N GLY A 31 1.53 16.49 6.14
CA GLY A 31 0.52 16.04 7.10
C GLY A 31 -0.83 15.65 6.48
N ASP A 32 -1.01 15.81 5.17
CA ASP A 32 -2.20 15.32 4.49
C ASP A 32 -2.28 13.80 4.54
N LYS A 33 -3.40 13.31 5.05
CA LYS A 33 -3.75 11.89 4.97
C LYS A 33 -4.20 11.58 3.55
N PHE A 34 -3.77 10.45 3.02
CA PHE A 34 -4.24 9.96 1.75
C PHE A 34 -4.30 8.45 1.75
N SER A 35 -5.04 7.93 0.79
CA SER A 35 -5.31 6.51 0.73
C SER A 35 -4.89 5.93 -0.59
N ILE A 36 -4.26 4.75 -0.52
CA ILE A 36 -3.81 4.01 -1.68
C ILE A 36 -4.72 2.80 -1.83
N SER A 37 -5.42 2.77 -2.97
CA SER A 37 -6.37 1.71 -3.32
C SER A 37 -5.72 0.59 -4.13
N ASP A 38 -4.58 0.89 -4.77
CA ASP A 38 -3.84 -0.02 -5.62
C ASP A 38 -2.98 -0.98 -4.78
N VAL A 39 -3.66 -1.83 -4.02
CA VAL A 39 -3.03 -2.87 -3.21
C VAL A 39 -2.94 -4.15 -4.04
N LEU A 40 -1.72 -4.61 -4.31
CA LEU A 40 -1.42 -5.79 -5.11
C LEU A 40 -1.39 -7.06 -4.26
N LEU A 41 -0.93 -6.95 -3.02
CA LEU A 41 -0.81 -8.06 -2.08
C LEU A 41 -1.19 -7.58 -0.69
N LEU A 42 -1.94 -8.41 0.04
CA LEU A 42 -2.13 -8.26 1.48
C LEU A 42 -1.73 -9.56 2.16
N VAL A 43 -0.84 -9.45 3.14
CA VAL A 43 -0.43 -10.57 3.99
C VAL A 43 -0.82 -10.27 5.43
N ASP A 44 -1.55 -11.20 6.02
CA ASP A 44 -2.00 -11.17 7.40
C ASP A 44 -1.70 -12.52 8.03
N GLU A 45 -0.56 -12.61 8.71
CA GLU A 45 -0.02 -13.84 9.28
C GLU A 45 0.05 -14.98 8.24
N ASP A 46 -0.84 -15.97 8.31
CA ASP A 46 -0.90 -17.09 7.40
C ASP A 46 -1.78 -16.84 6.17
N LYS A 47 -2.58 -15.77 6.17
CA LYS A 47 -3.48 -15.42 5.07
C LYS A 47 -2.78 -14.51 4.08
N ARG A 48 -2.74 -14.93 2.82
CA ARG A 48 -2.19 -14.15 1.71
C ARG A 48 -3.29 -13.91 0.68
N LYS A 49 -3.59 -12.65 0.39
CA LYS A 49 -4.52 -12.24 -0.66
C LYS A 49 -3.72 -11.60 -1.78
N ILE A 50 -3.66 -12.27 -2.93
CA ILE A 50 -2.99 -11.78 -4.14
C ILE A 50 -4.06 -11.19 -5.05
N GLY A 51 -3.87 -9.93 -5.45
CA GLY A 51 -4.73 -9.23 -6.39
C GLY A 51 -4.52 -9.70 -7.82
N GLN A 52 -5.60 -9.75 -8.60
CA GLN A 52 -5.57 -9.94 -10.05
C GLN A 52 -6.54 -8.93 -10.69
N PRO A 53 -6.13 -7.69 -10.99
CA PRO A 53 -4.80 -7.07 -10.79
C PRO A 53 -4.58 -6.50 -9.38
N ILE A 54 -5.65 -6.15 -8.65
CA ILE A 54 -5.60 -5.58 -7.29
C ILE A 54 -6.47 -6.39 -6.33
N VAL A 55 -6.20 -6.29 -5.03
CA VAL A 55 -7.02 -6.88 -3.97
C VAL A 55 -8.25 -6.00 -3.76
N LYS A 56 -9.42 -6.45 -4.24
CA LYS A 56 -10.67 -5.69 -4.09
C LYS A 56 -10.97 -5.39 -2.62
N GLY A 57 -11.22 -4.13 -2.32
CA GLY A 57 -11.57 -3.64 -0.98
C GLY A 57 -10.40 -3.46 -0.02
N ALA A 58 -9.15 -3.67 -0.47
CA ALA A 58 -7.96 -3.34 0.30
C ALA A 58 -7.62 -1.85 0.15
N LYS A 59 -7.20 -1.24 1.26
CA LYS A 59 -6.86 0.19 1.34
C LYS A 59 -5.72 0.34 2.35
N VAL A 60 -4.74 1.18 2.02
CA VAL A 60 -3.66 1.61 2.92
C VAL A 60 -3.81 3.12 3.13
N GLU A 61 -3.64 3.59 4.37
CA GLU A 61 -3.76 5.00 4.78
C GLU A 61 -2.52 5.46 5.56
#